data_AF-A0A4U8SWF6-F1
#
_entry.id   AF-A0A4U8SWF6-F1
#
_cell.length_a   1.000
_cell.length_b   1.000
_cell.length_c   1.000
_cell.angle_alpha   90.00
_cell.angle_beta   90.00
_cell.angle_gamma   90.00
#
_symmetry.space_group_name_H-M   'P 1'
#
loop_
_entity.id
_entity.type
_entity.pdbx_description
1 polymer ?
#
loop_
_entity_poly.entity_id
_entity_poly.type
_entity_poly.pdbx_seq_one_letter_code
_entity_poly.pdbx_strand_id
1 'polypeptide(L)'
;MKDKIIDFYASATNGKYGSRLDVERAIELTEEFNLIFSLEEQILEYEKTIERKTGKQLKTIDPVAVVISNAIKIAEIEFQHLGLDIGIGQYQDFRNFAILLEDYEKKQLIETYKHNIEALENLSITTKKVLDYAFYGLDRIKEDAEKEESAQTLKRNFR
;
A
#
# COMPACT_ATOMS: atom_id res chain seq x y z
N MET A 1 -16.92 -21.11 5.78
CA MET A 1 -16.05 -21.48 4.65
C MET A 1 -14.67 -20.86 4.82
N LYS A 2 -14.60 -19.55 5.13
CA LYS A 2 -13.36 -18.80 5.46
C LYS A 2 -12.52 -19.49 6.56
N ASP A 3 -13.10 -19.88 7.70
CA ASP A 3 -12.38 -20.57 8.80
C ASP A 3 -11.62 -21.82 8.35
N LYS A 4 -12.24 -22.64 7.48
CA LYS A 4 -11.62 -23.88 6.98
C LYS A 4 -10.42 -23.62 6.07
N ILE A 5 -10.43 -22.51 5.33
CA ILE A 5 -9.33 -22.10 4.45
C ILE A 5 -8.16 -21.63 5.30
N ILE A 6 -8.43 -20.88 6.38
CA ILE A 6 -7.39 -20.37 7.29
C ILE A 6 -6.73 -21.52 8.05
N ASP A 7 -7.53 -22.43 8.63
CA ASP A 7 -7.01 -23.61 9.33
C ASP A 7 -6.21 -24.51 8.37
N PHE A 8 -6.61 -24.57 7.09
CA PHE A 8 -5.86 -25.26 6.04
C PHE A 8 -4.50 -24.61 5.78
N TYR A 9 -4.40 -23.29 5.57
CA TYR A 9 -3.11 -22.62 5.36
C TYR A 9 -2.15 -22.80 6.54
N ALA A 10 -2.62 -22.62 7.77
CA ALA A 10 -1.77 -22.77 8.95
C ALA A 10 -1.26 -24.21 9.14
N SER A 11 -2.15 -25.19 8.93
CA SER A 11 -1.82 -26.61 9.11
C SER A 11 -0.96 -27.17 7.98
N ALA A 12 -1.30 -26.86 6.72
CA ALA A 12 -0.59 -27.37 5.54
C ALA A 12 0.84 -26.83 5.45
N THR A 13 1.10 -25.67 6.06
CA THR A 13 2.42 -25.02 6.02
C THR A 13 3.20 -25.12 7.32
N ASN A 14 2.72 -25.92 8.28
CA ASN A 14 3.39 -26.16 9.56
C ASN A 14 3.84 -24.86 10.26
N GLY A 15 3.00 -23.83 10.24
CA GLY A 15 3.28 -22.52 10.85
C GLY A 15 4.20 -21.57 10.05
N LYS A 16 4.49 -21.86 8.78
CA LYS A 16 5.30 -20.98 7.91
C LYS A 16 4.74 -19.56 7.79
N TYR A 17 3.41 -19.41 7.86
CA TYR A 17 2.70 -18.14 7.63
C TYR A 17 2.30 -17.38 8.91
N GLY A 18 2.96 -17.67 10.03
CA GLY A 18 2.60 -17.09 11.31
C GLY A 18 1.35 -17.74 11.93
N SER A 19 0.59 -16.96 12.66
CA SER A 19 -0.62 -17.41 13.36
C SER A 19 -1.85 -17.41 12.44
N ARG A 20 -2.91 -18.07 12.90
CA ARG A 20 -4.22 -18.05 12.26
C ARG A 20 -4.73 -16.61 11.99
N LEU A 21 -4.49 -15.70 12.94
CA LEU A 21 -4.91 -14.29 12.85
C LEU A 21 -4.16 -13.53 11.75
N ASP A 22 -2.88 -13.84 11.53
CA ASP A 22 -2.08 -13.19 10.47
C ASP A 22 -2.62 -13.57 9.09
N VAL A 23 -2.96 -14.85 8.91
CA VAL A 23 -3.58 -15.34 7.67
C VAL A 23 -4.97 -14.73 7.47
N GLU A 24 -5.79 -14.69 8.51
CA GLU A 24 -7.10 -14.02 8.48
C GLU A 24 -6.98 -12.57 8.02
N ARG A 25 -6.09 -11.81 8.65
CA ARG A 25 -5.87 -10.41 8.32
C ARG A 25 -5.36 -10.22 6.89
N ALA A 26 -4.47 -11.08 6.42
CA ALA A 26 -3.97 -11.02 5.04
C ALA A 26 -5.06 -11.28 3.99
N ILE A 27 -5.98 -12.22 4.25
CA ILE A 27 -7.13 -12.46 3.37
C ILE A 27 -8.05 -11.23 3.34
N GLU A 28 -8.36 -10.65 4.51
CA GLU A 28 -9.15 -9.41 4.58
C GLU A 28 -8.50 -8.25 3.84
N LEU A 29 -7.18 -8.06 3.99
CA LEU A 29 -6.46 -7.03 3.27
C LEU A 29 -6.44 -7.26 1.76
N THR A 30 -6.40 -8.53 1.31
CA THR A 30 -6.49 -8.87 -0.11
C THR A 30 -7.83 -8.40 -0.70
N GLU A 31 -8.92 -8.64 0.04
CA GLU A 31 -10.27 -8.17 -0.31
C GLU A 31 -10.36 -6.62 -0.24
N GLU A 32 -9.83 -6.02 0.82
CA GLU A 32 -9.90 -4.57 1.05
C GLU A 32 -9.13 -3.75 0.02
N PHE A 33 -7.93 -4.19 -0.36
CA PHE A 33 -7.13 -3.58 -1.42
C PHE A 33 -7.63 -3.91 -2.82
N ASN A 34 -8.69 -4.73 -2.96
CA ASN A 34 -9.25 -5.17 -4.24
C ASN A 34 -8.18 -5.82 -5.14
N LEU A 35 -7.32 -6.67 -4.55
CA LEU A 35 -6.25 -7.34 -5.28
C LEU A 35 -6.84 -8.50 -6.09
N ILE A 36 -6.39 -8.62 -7.35
CA ILE A 36 -6.90 -9.63 -8.29
C ILE A 36 -6.44 -11.04 -7.90
N PHE A 37 -5.23 -11.16 -7.36
CA PHE A 37 -4.63 -12.44 -6.98
C PHE A 37 -5.02 -12.85 -5.57
N SER A 38 -5.32 -14.13 -5.41
CA SER A 38 -5.54 -14.73 -4.09
C SER A 38 -4.30 -14.61 -3.20
N LEU A 39 -4.47 -14.72 -1.88
CA LEU A 39 -3.35 -14.69 -0.93
C LEU A 39 -2.28 -15.74 -1.28
N GLU A 40 -2.68 -16.93 -1.72
CA GLU A 40 -1.75 -17.99 -2.12
C GLU A 40 -0.93 -17.62 -3.33
N GLU A 41 -1.55 -17.09 -4.39
CA GLU A 41 -0.83 -16.64 -5.59
C GLU A 41 0.16 -15.52 -5.25
N GLN A 42 -0.25 -14.58 -4.39
CA GLN A 42 0.60 -13.51 -3.91
C GLN A 42 1.82 -14.03 -3.14
N ILE A 43 1.63 -14.99 -2.23
CA ILE A 43 2.72 -15.62 -1.47
C ILE A 43 3.64 -16.40 -2.41
N LEU A 44 3.08 -17.21 -3.31
CA LEU A 44 3.86 -18.02 -4.25
C LEU A 44 4.75 -17.15 -5.15
N GLU A 45 4.25 -16.02 -5.65
CA GLU A 45 5.06 -15.12 -6.47
C GLU A 45 6.12 -14.38 -5.65
N TYR A 46 5.80 -13.99 -4.42
CA TYR A 46 6.77 -13.42 -3.49
C TYR A 46 7.92 -14.39 -3.21
N GLU A 47 7.62 -15.65 -2.91
CA GLU A 47 8.62 -16.69 -2.67
C GLU A 47 9.52 -16.92 -3.89
N LYS A 48 8.93 -17.08 -5.08
CA LYS A 48 9.69 -17.23 -6.33
C LYS A 48 10.61 -16.04 -6.57
N THR A 49 10.13 -14.83 -6.26
CA THR A 49 10.94 -13.61 -6.42
C THR A 49 12.14 -13.61 -5.49
N ILE A 50 11.96 -13.97 -4.21
CA ILE A 50 13.05 -14.04 -3.24
C ILE A 50 14.04 -15.16 -3.59
N GLU A 51 13.54 -16.33 -3.99
CA GLU A 51 14.39 -17.45 -4.40
C GLU A 51 15.23 -17.09 -5.63
N ARG A 52 14.64 -16.45 -6.65
CA ARG A 52 15.40 -15.96 -7.83
C ARG A 52 16.46 -14.93 -7.46
N LYS A 53 16.18 -14.03 -6.52
CA LYS A 53 17.11 -12.96 -6.10
C LYS A 53 18.24 -13.45 -5.20
N THR A 54 17.96 -14.42 -4.33
CA THR A 54 18.87 -14.78 -3.23
C THR A 54 19.38 -16.23 -3.30
N GLY A 55 18.78 -17.06 -4.14
CA GLY A 55 19.03 -18.51 -4.20
C GLY A 55 18.53 -19.28 -2.98
N LYS A 56 17.68 -18.68 -2.13
CA LYS A 56 17.23 -19.28 -0.87
C LYS A 56 15.71 -19.29 -0.75
N GLN A 57 15.18 -20.33 -0.12
CA GLN A 57 13.77 -20.43 0.29
C GLN A 57 13.56 -19.83 1.67
N LEU A 58 12.43 -19.15 1.86
CA LEU A 58 12.06 -18.55 3.13
C LEU A 58 11.48 -19.61 4.08
N LYS A 59 11.99 -19.60 5.33
CA LYS A 59 11.48 -20.48 6.39
C LYS A 59 10.17 -19.99 6.99
N THR A 60 9.98 -18.68 6.99
CA THR A 60 8.82 -18.00 7.55
C THR A 60 8.45 -16.84 6.65
N ILE A 61 7.16 -16.60 6.49
CA ILE A 61 6.60 -15.53 5.69
C ILE A 61 5.53 -14.85 6.51
N ASP A 62 5.56 -13.53 6.53
CA ASP A 62 4.47 -12.75 7.08
C ASP A 62 3.47 -12.47 5.95
N PRO A 63 2.28 -13.11 5.96
CA PRO A 63 1.32 -12.98 4.88
C PRO A 63 0.74 -11.56 4.79
N VAL A 64 0.63 -10.84 5.90
CA VAL A 64 0.17 -9.44 5.95
C VAL A 64 1.18 -8.55 5.23
N ALA A 65 2.47 -8.76 5.50
CA ALA A 65 3.55 -8.03 4.85
C ALA A 65 3.49 -8.15 3.32
N VAL A 66 3.29 -9.37 2.83
CA VAL A 66 3.24 -9.68 1.39
C VAL A 66 2.10 -8.92 0.71
N VAL A 67 0.90 -8.96 1.29
CA VAL A 67 -0.28 -8.30 0.72
C VAL A 67 -0.08 -6.78 0.65
N ILE A 68 0.44 -6.18 1.72
CA ILE A 68 0.71 -4.73 1.76
C ILE A 68 1.80 -4.34 0.76
N SER A 69 2.91 -5.09 0.72
CA SER A 69 4.00 -4.85 -0.25
C SER A 69 3.49 -4.92 -1.69
N ASN A 70 2.60 -5.86 -2.01
CA ASN A 70 1.99 -5.97 -3.33
C ASN A 70 1.07 -4.79 -3.66
N ALA A 71 0.22 -4.37 -2.71
CA ALA A 71 -0.65 -3.20 -2.87
C ALA A 71 0.18 -1.92 -3.07
N ILE A 72 1.23 -1.73 -2.27
CA ILE A 72 2.19 -0.62 -2.42
C ILE A 72 2.81 -0.65 -3.81
N LYS A 73 3.27 -1.82 -4.29
CA LYS A 73 3.92 -1.92 -5.60
C LYS A 73 2.98 -1.51 -6.74
N ILE A 74 1.69 -1.88 -6.65
CA ILE A 74 0.67 -1.45 -7.62
C ILE A 74 0.54 0.07 -7.59
N ALA A 75 0.46 0.67 -6.40
CA ALA A 75 0.36 2.11 -6.22
C ALA A 75 1.59 2.85 -6.79
N GLU A 76 2.80 2.40 -6.48
CA GLU A 76 4.04 2.98 -7.03
C GLU A 76 4.08 2.92 -8.56
N ILE A 77 3.65 1.80 -9.16
CA ILE A 77 3.59 1.67 -10.63
C ILE A 77 2.55 2.64 -11.21
N GLU A 78 1.39 2.80 -10.57
CA GLU A 78 0.37 3.73 -11.02
C GLU A 78 0.85 5.18 -10.92
N PHE A 79 1.54 5.56 -9.84
CA PHE A 79 2.18 6.87 -9.70
C PHE A 79 3.27 7.10 -10.76
N GLN A 80 4.08 6.09 -11.06
CA GLN A 80 5.08 6.17 -12.12
C GLN A 80 4.44 6.42 -13.50
N HIS A 81 3.29 5.81 -13.80
CA HIS A 81 2.54 6.10 -15.03
C HIS A 81 2.01 7.54 -15.10
N LEU A 82 1.77 8.16 -13.94
CA LEU A 82 1.44 9.59 -13.84
C LEU A 82 2.69 10.50 -13.89
N GLY A 83 3.89 9.92 -14.00
CA GLY A 83 5.16 10.65 -13.97
C GLY A 83 5.60 11.09 -12.58
N LEU A 84 5.07 10.46 -11.53
CA LEU A 84 5.40 10.75 -10.13
C LEU A 84 6.36 9.70 -9.58
N ASP A 85 7.44 10.14 -8.96
CA ASP A 85 8.39 9.27 -8.28
C ASP A 85 8.03 9.19 -6.80
N ILE A 86 6.99 8.41 -6.50
CA ILE A 86 6.45 8.22 -5.15
C ILE A 86 6.96 6.89 -4.62
N GLY A 87 7.91 6.96 -3.68
CA GLY A 87 8.34 5.80 -2.89
C GLY A 87 7.47 5.67 -1.64
N ILE A 88 6.88 4.49 -1.42
CA ILE A 88 5.99 4.28 -0.28
C ILE A 88 6.67 3.34 0.72
N GLY A 89 6.91 3.85 1.92
CA GLY A 89 7.51 3.09 3.00
C GLY A 89 6.51 2.11 3.63
N GLN A 90 7.01 0.93 4.00
CA GLN A 90 6.30 -0.02 4.85
C GLN A 90 7.10 -0.19 6.15
N TYR A 91 6.46 0.09 7.29
CA TYR A 91 6.98 -0.26 8.61
C TYR A 91 6.16 -1.40 9.20
N GLN A 92 6.81 -2.37 9.85
CA GLN A 92 6.14 -3.55 10.39
C GLN A 92 6.69 -4.02 11.74
N ASP A 93 5.74 -4.37 12.61
CA ASP A 93 5.85 -5.35 13.70
C ASP A 93 4.72 -6.38 13.50
N PHE A 94 4.84 -7.59 14.05
CA PHE A 94 3.86 -8.70 14.00
C PHE A 94 2.45 -8.33 14.47
N ARG A 95 2.24 -7.13 15.03
CA ARG A 95 0.93 -6.62 15.48
C ARG A 95 0.48 -5.35 14.77
N ASN A 96 1.40 -4.62 14.13
CA ASN A 96 1.13 -3.31 13.55
C ASN A 96 1.89 -3.16 12.25
N PHE A 97 1.18 -2.81 11.18
CA PHE A 97 1.81 -2.28 9.98
C PHE A 97 1.48 -0.79 9.85
N ALA A 98 2.38 -0.04 9.22
CA ALA A 98 2.14 1.32 8.81
C ALA A 98 2.64 1.50 7.38
N ILE A 99 1.84 2.21 6.59
CA ILE A 99 2.25 2.73 5.29
C ILE A 99 2.66 4.19 5.52
N LEU A 100 3.82 4.58 5.00
CA LEU A 100 4.40 5.89 5.23
C LEU A 100 4.69 6.58 3.90
N LEU A 101 4.31 7.85 3.83
CA LEU A 101 4.75 8.79 2.81
C LEU A 101 5.64 9.83 3.48
N GLU A 102 6.80 10.10 2.90
CA GLU A 102 7.63 11.20 3.36
C GLU A 102 7.05 12.52 2.83
N ASP A 103 7.59 13.63 3.32
CA ASP A 103 7.10 14.96 2.96
C ASP A 103 7.37 15.30 1.49
N TYR A 104 8.34 14.63 0.87
CA TYR A 104 8.63 14.78 -0.56
C TYR A 104 7.50 14.19 -1.41
N GLU A 105 7.03 12.97 -1.13
CA GLU A 105 5.93 12.34 -1.86
C GLU A 105 4.63 13.11 -1.67
N LYS A 106 4.35 13.57 -0.44
CA LYS A 106 3.16 14.39 -0.14
C LYS A 106 3.13 15.67 -0.98
N LYS A 107 4.27 16.34 -1.15
CA LYS A 107 4.38 17.53 -2.01
C LYS A 107 4.11 17.21 -3.47
N GLN A 108 4.63 16.10 -4.00
CA GLN A 108 4.34 15.67 -5.37
C GLN A 108 2.83 15.44 -5.57
N LEU A 109 2.16 14.80 -4.62
CA LEU A 109 0.71 14.57 -4.66
C LEU A 109 -0.09 15.88 -4.60
N ILE A 110 0.30 16.82 -3.73
CA ILE A 110 -0.33 18.15 -3.65
C ILE A 110 -0.18 18.90 -4.98
N GLU A 111 1.03 18.97 -5.54
CA GLU A 111 1.28 19.67 -6.81
C GLU A 111 0.52 19.01 -7.97
N THR A 112 0.47 17.68 -7.99
CA THR A 112 -0.35 16.94 -8.96
C THR A 112 -1.82 17.30 -8.82
N TYR A 113 -2.36 17.38 -7.59
CA TYR A 113 -3.74 17.76 -7.36
C TYR A 113 -4.05 19.15 -7.91
N LYS A 114 -3.18 20.15 -7.65
CA LYS A 114 -3.38 21.53 -8.15
C LYS A 114 -3.40 21.62 -9.67
N HIS A 115 -2.64 20.76 -10.35
CA HIS A 115 -2.49 20.82 -11.81
C HIS A 115 -3.39 19.85 -12.58
N ASN A 116 -3.76 18.72 -11.98
CA ASN A 116 -4.52 17.66 -12.61
C ASN A 116 -5.27 16.81 -11.56
N ILE A 117 -6.37 17.36 -11.04
CA ILE A 117 -7.26 16.68 -10.08
C ILE A 117 -7.72 15.32 -10.62
N GLU A 118 -8.12 15.27 -11.89
CA GLU A 118 -8.65 14.06 -12.52
C GLU A 118 -7.66 12.90 -12.51
N ALA A 119 -6.35 13.15 -12.59
CA ALA A 119 -5.34 12.10 -12.49
C ALA A 119 -5.39 11.36 -11.15
N LEU A 120 -5.59 12.09 -10.05
CA LEU A 120 -5.66 11.51 -8.71
C LEU A 120 -7.05 10.90 -8.42
N GLU A 121 -8.12 11.52 -8.93
CA GLU A 121 -9.48 10.98 -8.80
C GLU A 121 -9.67 9.67 -9.59
N ASN A 122 -8.93 9.47 -10.68
CA ASN A 122 -8.99 8.26 -11.49
C ASN A 122 -8.06 7.13 -11.04
N LEU A 123 -7.30 7.32 -9.94
CA LEU A 123 -6.49 6.25 -9.36
C LEU A 123 -7.34 5.01 -9.04
N SER A 124 -6.71 3.85 -9.18
CA SER A 124 -7.32 2.57 -8.83
C SER A 124 -7.78 2.52 -7.37
N ILE A 125 -8.74 1.63 -7.09
CA ILE A 125 -9.21 1.38 -5.71
C ILE A 125 -8.05 0.99 -4.80
N THR A 126 -7.13 0.15 -5.29
CA THR A 126 -5.94 -0.28 -4.56
C THR A 126 -5.09 0.90 -4.14
N THR A 127 -4.76 1.81 -5.06
CA THR A 127 -3.90 2.97 -4.77
C THR A 127 -4.56 3.95 -3.82
N LYS A 128 -5.86 4.22 -3.99
CA LYS A 128 -6.62 5.05 -3.04
C LYS A 128 -6.58 4.46 -1.63
N LYS A 129 -6.75 3.14 -1.51
CA LYS A 129 -6.64 2.44 -0.22
C LYS A 129 -5.25 2.51 0.36
N VAL A 130 -4.19 2.39 -0.44
CA VAL A 130 -2.81 2.59 0.03
C VAL A 130 -2.61 3.99 0.60
N LEU A 131 -3.14 5.03 -0.07
CA LEU A 131 -3.12 6.40 0.44
C LEU A 131 -3.93 6.56 1.74
N ASP A 132 -5.11 5.95 1.83
CA ASP A 132 -5.93 5.97 3.05
C ASP A 132 -5.18 5.34 4.23
N TYR A 133 -4.53 4.20 4.01
CA TYR A 133 -3.69 3.53 5.02
C TYR A 133 -2.43 4.32 5.40
N ALA A 134 -1.95 5.18 4.50
CA ALA A 134 -0.91 6.16 4.80
C ALA A 134 -1.43 7.41 5.53
N PHE A 135 -2.73 7.44 5.90
CA PHE A 135 -3.43 8.60 6.45
C PHE A 135 -3.32 9.85 5.57
N TYR A 136 -3.23 9.65 4.26
CA TYR A 136 -3.03 10.71 3.28
C TYR A 136 -3.87 10.48 2.01
N GLY A 137 -5.13 10.08 2.22
CA GLY A 137 -6.12 9.93 1.16
C GLY A 137 -6.43 11.24 0.42
N LEU A 138 -7.24 11.15 -0.63
CA LEU A 138 -7.55 12.28 -1.53
C LEU A 138 -8.09 13.52 -0.79
N ASP A 139 -8.94 13.32 0.21
CA ASP A 139 -9.48 14.42 1.03
C ASP A 139 -8.38 15.21 1.73
N ARG A 140 -7.35 14.52 2.22
CA ARG A 140 -6.23 15.17 2.89
C ARG A 140 -5.34 15.92 1.91
N ILE A 141 -5.07 15.33 0.76
CA ILE A 141 -4.31 15.96 -0.33
C ILE A 141 -5.00 17.26 -0.76
N LYS A 142 -6.32 17.23 -0.95
CA LYS A 142 -7.13 18.39 -1.29
C LYS A 142 -7.04 19.47 -0.22
N GLU A 143 -7.26 19.11 1.05
CA GLU A 143 -7.21 20.04 2.17
C GLU A 143 -5.85 20.78 2.24
N ASP A 144 -4.75 20.03 2.08
CA ASP A 144 -3.42 20.62 2.16
C ASP A 144 -3.07 21.45 0.89
N ALA A 145 -3.58 21.10 -0.28
CA ALA A 145 -3.46 21.92 -1.50
C ALA A 145 -4.16 23.29 -1.37
N GLU A 146 -5.39 23.32 -0.87
CA GLU A 146 -6.18 24.55 -0.67
C GLU A 146 -5.55 25.49 0.38
N LYS A 147 -4.94 24.93 1.42
CA LYS A 147 -4.19 25.69 2.44
C LYS A 147 -2.96 26.38 1.86
N GLU A 148 -2.21 25.70 0.99
CA GLU A 148 -1.00 26.28 0.38
C GLU A 148 -1.34 27.46 -0.53
N GLU A 149 -2.41 27.38 -1.32
CA GLU A 149 -2.88 28.49 -2.17
C GLU A 149 -3.30 29.71 -1.34
N SER A 150 -4.02 29.47 -0.25
CA SER A 150 -4.46 30.53 0.68
C SER A 150 -3.26 31.25 1.32
N ALA A 151 -2.25 30.50 1.76
CA ALA A 151 -1.02 31.06 2.34
C ALA A 151 -0.18 31.85 1.33
N GLN A 152 -0.12 31.41 0.07
CA GLN A 152 0.58 32.15 -0.99
C GLN A 152 -0.14 33.45 -1.37
N THR A 153 -1.47 33.42 -1.43
CA THR A 153 -2.30 34.61 -1.73
C THR A 153 -2.15 35.69 -0.65
N LEU A 154 -2.15 35.29 0.63
CA LEU A 154 -1.87 36.20 1.73
C LEU A 154 -0.49 36.85 1.60
N LYS A 155 0.57 36.06 1.33
CA LYS A 155 1.94 36.61 1.16
C LYS A 155 2.07 37.61 0.01
N ARG A 156 1.26 37.47 -1.06
CA ARG A 156 1.25 38.42 -2.19
C ARG A 156 0.54 39.74 -1.85
N ASN A 157 -0.49 39.72 -1.02
CA ASN A 157 -1.24 40.91 -0.64
C ASN A 157 -0.53 41.79 0.41
N PHE A 158 0.55 41.28 1.03
CA PHE A 158 1.40 42.00 1.99
C PHE A 158 2.78 42.39 1.44
N ARG A 159 3.00 42.31 0.11
CA ARG A 159 4.17 42.83 -0.59
C ARG A 159 3.81 44.08 -1.37
#